data_AF-A0A0J5GVL5-F1
#
_entry.id   AF-A0A0J5GVL5-F1
#
_cell.length_a   1.000
_cell.length_b   1.000
_cell.length_c   1.000
_cell.angle_alpha   90.00
_cell.angle_beta   90.00
_cell.angle_gamma   90.00
#
_symmetry.space_group_name_H-M   'P 1'
#
loop_
_entity.id
_entity.type
_entity.pdbx_description
1 polymer ?
#
loop_
_entity_poly.entity_id
_entity_poly.type
_entity_poly.pdbx_seq_one_letter_code
_entity_poly.pdbx_strand_id
1 'polypeptide(L)'
;MLQTEPLRLDIQFFAEGAEQNTSDETKKTEESAAGQHMIPKSRFDEVNTRYKDVQAQLAELQSAKEVAERKAKEEQGEFRGLYETTSKELDGFKSQLEQANARAQELESVVTGLLDSKLSAVPKELHDLIPENLSPEQKLAWLNRAEEKGLFKSKVQEPIGESTNAASYSGMSKESFAKLSYQDRARLLNENPELYKRLSR
;
A
#
# COMPACT_ATOMS: atom_id res chain seq x y z
N MET A 1 -28.41 -7.28 -4.01
CA MET A 1 -29.14 -6.94 -2.77
C MET A 1 -30.27 -7.94 -2.63
N LEU A 2 -30.15 -8.89 -1.71
CA LEU A 2 -31.21 -9.87 -1.42
C LEU A 2 -31.90 -9.38 -0.14
N GLN A 3 -33.16 -8.98 -0.27
CA GLN A 3 -34.01 -8.56 0.85
C GLN A 3 -34.39 -9.80 1.67
N THR A 4 -34.02 -9.81 2.94
CA THR A 4 -34.48 -10.79 3.94
C THR A 4 -35.78 -10.28 4.56
N GLU A 5 -36.92 -10.83 4.14
CA GLU A 5 -38.19 -10.65 4.84
C GLU A 5 -38.27 -11.55 6.08
N PRO A 6 -38.76 -11.05 7.24
CA PRO A 6 -38.95 -11.88 8.42
C PRO A 6 -40.19 -12.78 8.26
N LEU A 7 -40.03 -14.07 8.58
CA LEU A 7 -41.11 -15.07 8.59
C LEU A 7 -42.22 -14.65 9.56
N ARG A 8 -43.44 -14.48 9.04
CA ARG A 8 -44.65 -14.27 9.86
C ARG A 8 -45.13 -15.63 10.36
N LEU A 9 -45.12 -15.85 11.67
CA LEU A 9 -45.77 -17.02 12.28
C LEU A 9 -47.30 -16.81 12.25
N ASP A 10 -48.00 -17.67 11.51
CA ASP A 10 -49.46 -17.74 11.55
C ASP A 10 -49.92 -18.39 12.86
N ILE A 11 -50.32 -17.53 13.81
CA ILE A 11 -50.85 -17.91 15.13
C ILE A 11 -52.27 -18.51 15.03
N GLN A 12 -52.87 -18.52 13.84
CA GLN A 12 -54.24 -18.97 13.60
C GLN A 12 -54.38 -20.50 13.59
N PHE A 13 -53.29 -21.27 13.46
CA PHE A 13 -53.35 -22.74 13.43
C PHE A 13 -53.53 -23.39 14.82
N PHE A 14 -53.44 -22.62 15.91
CA PHE A 14 -53.61 -23.12 17.29
C PHE A 14 -54.98 -22.82 17.90
N ALA A 15 -55.86 -22.09 17.21
CA ALA A 15 -57.16 -21.68 17.72
C ALA A 15 -58.32 -22.61 17.31
N GLU A 16 -58.09 -23.59 16.43
CA GLU A 16 -59.14 -24.43 15.85
C GLU A 16 -59.06 -25.85 16.42
N GLY A 17 -59.50 -26.01 17.68
CA GLY A 17 -59.53 -27.31 18.33
C GLY A 17 -60.21 -27.36 19.69
N ALA A 18 -61.06 -26.39 20.01
CA ALA A 18 -61.68 -26.32 21.33
C ALA A 18 -63.12 -25.81 21.28
N GLU A 19 -64.03 -26.49 20.56
CA GLU A 19 -65.45 -26.50 20.94
C GLU A 19 -66.14 -27.84 20.60
N GLN A 20 -67.03 -28.24 21.51
CA GLN A 20 -68.02 -29.32 21.45
C GLN A 20 -67.57 -30.75 21.76
N ASN A 21 -67.77 -31.15 23.02
CA ASN A 21 -68.58 -32.35 23.24
C ASN A 21 -69.49 -32.21 24.47
N THR A 22 -70.67 -32.78 24.31
CA THR A 22 -71.94 -32.48 24.94
C THR A 22 -72.11 -33.07 26.33
N SER A 23 -73.01 -32.43 27.08
CA SER A 23 -73.66 -32.89 28.30
C SER A 23 -73.96 -34.38 28.31
N ASP A 24 -73.53 -35.07 29.36
CA ASP A 24 -74.09 -36.37 29.73
C ASP A 24 -74.47 -36.35 31.21
N GLU A 25 -75.60 -36.97 31.46
CA GLU A 25 -76.49 -36.79 32.60
C GLU A 25 -75.94 -37.46 33.87
N THR A 26 -75.59 -36.67 34.89
CA THR A 26 -75.08 -37.20 36.16
C THR A 26 -76.20 -37.85 36.97
N LYS A 27 -76.40 -39.15 36.76
CA LYS A 27 -77.25 -40.00 37.61
C LYS A 27 -76.61 -40.10 39.00
N LYS A 28 -77.21 -39.37 39.94
CA LYS A 28 -76.88 -39.39 41.38
C LYS A 28 -77.13 -40.79 41.95
N THR A 29 -76.07 -41.47 42.36
CA THR A 29 -76.14 -42.61 43.28
C THR A 29 -75.38 -42.22 44.53
N GLU A 30 -76.14 -41.87 45.58
CA GLU A 30 -75.63 -41.76 46.95
C GLU A 30 -75.50 -43.17 47.52
N GLU A 31 -74.28 -43.55 47.90
CA GLU A 31 -73.88 -44.52 48.95
C GLU A 31 -72.37 -44.77 48.75
N SER A 32 -71.47 -44.06 49.42
CA SER A 32 -70.98 -44.49 50.72
C SER A 32 -70.11 -43.41 51.36
N ALA A 33 -70.31 -43.23 52.66
CA ALA A 33 -69.57 -42.33 53.53
C ALA A 33 -68.05 -42.59 53.54
N ALA A 34 -67.28 -41.51 53.67
CA ALA A 34 -65.99 -41.45 54.37
C ALA A 34 -64.97 -42.57 54.07
N GLY A 35 -64.71 -42.85 52.80
CA GLY A 35 -63.44 -43.43 52.38
C GLY A 35 -62.61 -42.33 51.75
N GLN A 36 -61.60 -41.81 52.46
CA GLN A 36 -60.55 -41.03 51.80
C GLN A 36 -60.06 -41.90 50.64
N HIS A 37 -60.28 -41.46 49.39
CA HIS A 37 -59.80 -42.19 48.21
C HIS A 37 -58.27 -42.07 48.22
N MET A 38 -57.65 -42.93 49.01
CA MET A 38 -56.23 -42.89 49.28
C MET A 38 -55.54 -43.35 48.01
N ILE A 39 -54.77 -42.44 47.39
CA ILE A 39 -54.02 -42.76 46.19
C ILE A 39 -53.07 -43.91 46.52
N PRO A 40 -53.09 -45.02 45.76
CA PRO A 40 -52.17 -46.13 45.99
C PRO A 40 -50.73 -45.65 45.98
N LYS A 41 -49.93 -46.07 46.98
CA LYS A 41 -48.53 -45.67 47.14
C LYS A 41 -47.71 -45.84 45.85
N SER A 42 -47.98 -46.90 45.08
CA SER A 42 -47.35 -47.16 43.79
C SER A 42 -47.53 -46.03 42.77
N ARG A 43 -48.72 -45.42 42.71
CA ARG A 43 -49.03 -44.30 41.80
C ARG A 43 -48.33 -43.02 42.25
N PHE A 44 -48.25 -42.79 43.55
CA PHE A 44 -47.54 -41.64 44.11
C PHE A 44 -46.03 -41.73 43.87
N ASP A 45 -45.44 -42.91 44.09
CA ASP A 45 -44.01 -43.15 43.84
C ASP A 45 -43.67 -42.99 42.34
N GLU A 46 -44.54 -43.46 41.43
CA GLU A 46 -44.39 -43.28 39.98
C GLU A 46 -44.40 -41.79 39.59
N VAL A 47 -45.35 -41.00 40.10
CA VAL A 47 -45.45 -39.56 39.80
C VAL A 47 -44.26 -38.80 40.38
N ASN A 48 -43.81 -39.12 41.59
CA ASN A 48 -42.61 -38.49 42.16
C ASN A 48 -41.35 -38.82 41.38
N THR A 49 -41.24 -40.05 40.88
CA THR A 49 -40.12 -40.46 40.01
C THR A 49 -40.14 -39.64 38.72
N ARG A 50 -41.29 -39.57 38.05
CA ARG A 50 -41.46 -38.75 36.84
C ARG A 50 -41.20 -37.27 37.08
N TYR A 51 -41.65 -36.73 38.21
CA TYR A 51 -41.42 -35.33 38.56
C TYR A 51 -39.92 -35.05 38.70
N LYS A 52 -39.18 -35.92 39.40
CA LYS A 52 -37.72 -35.80 39.53
C LYS A 52 -37.01 -35.96 38.19
N ASP A 53 -37.43 -36.90 37.35
CA ASP A 53 -36.86 -37.12 36.03
C ASP A 53 -37.07 -35.91 35.11
N VAL A 54 -38.30 -35.36 35.08
CA VAL A 54 -38.61 -34.15 34.31
C VAL A 54 -37.87 -32.93 34.86
N GLN A 55 -37.77 -32.80 36.18
CA GLN A 55 -36.99 -31.74 36.82
C GLN A 55 -35.50 -31.85 36.47
N ALA A 56 -34.94 -33.05 36.44
CA ALA A 56 -33.57 -33.30 36.01
C ALA A 56 -33.38 -32.96 34.53
N GLN A 57 -34.30 -33.37 33.64
CA GLN A 57 -34.25 -33.04 32.21
C GLN A 57 -34.38 -31.53 31.97
N LEU A 58 -35.23 -30.82 32.72
CA LEU A 58 -35.33 -29.37 32.62
C LEU A 58 -34.03 -28.68 33.06
N ALA A 59 -33.44 -29.12 34.17
CA ALA A 59 -32.16 -28.59 34.64
C ALA A 59 -31.04 -28.85 33.61
N GLU A 60 -31.00 -30.06 33.03
CA GLU A 60 -30.04 -30.42 31.99
C GLU A 60 -30.23 -29.57 30.73
N LEU A 61 -31.46 -29.43 30.23
CA LEU A 61 -31.77 -28.59 29.06
C LEU A 61 -31.43 -27.10 29.30
N GLN A 62 -31.73 -26.58 30.49
CA GLN A 62 -31.37 -25.21 30.85
C GLN A 62 -29.86 -25.02 30.84
N SER A 63 -29.11 -25.91 31.48
CA SER A 63 -27.65 -25.84 31.49
C SER A 63 -27.03 -25.98 30.09
N ALA A 64 -27.57 -26.88 29.25
CA ALA A 64 -27.12 -27.07 27.88
C ALA A 64 -27.39 -25.83 27.02
N LYS A 65 -28.54 -25.18 27.21
CA LYS A 65 -28.89 -23.93 26.54
C LYS A 65 -27.96 -22.78 26.94
N GLU A 66 -27.65 -22.63 28.22
CA GLU A 66 -26.71 -21.60 28.70
C GLU A 66 -25.31 -21.79 28.11
N VAL A 67 -24.83 -23.04 28.04
CA VAL A 67 -23.52 -23.34 27.43
C VAL A 67 -23.54 -23.04 25.93
N ALA A 68 -24.61 -23.40 25.22
CA ALA A 68 -24.74 -23.11 23.79
C ALA A 68 -24.82 -21.60 23.52
N GLU A 69 -25.59 -20.85 24.30
CA GLU A 69 -25.66 -19.38 24.19
C GLU A 69 -24.33 -18.72 24.50
N ARG A 70 -23.57 -19.23 25.47
CA ARG A 70 -22.23 -18.70 25.78
C ARG A 70 -21.27 -18.92 24.62
N LYS A 71 -21.23 -20.13 24.06
CA LYS A 71 -20.39 -20.44 22.88
C LYS A 71 -20.77 -19.59 21.67
N ALA A 72 -22.07 -19.43 21.38
CA ALA A 72 -22.51 -18.59 20.28
C ALA A 72 -22.11 -17.12 20.46
N LYS A 73 -22.15 -16.59 21.69
CA LYS A 73 -21.69 -15.23 22.01
C LYS A 73 -20.17 -15.10 21.87
N GLU A 74 -19.41 -16.10 22.33
CA GLU A 74 -17.95 -16.16 22.16
C GLU A 74 -17.59 -16.16 20.66
N GLU A 75 -18.19 -17.03 19.86
CA GLU A 75 -17.99 -17.10 18.41
C GLU A 75 -18.37 -15.79 17.71
N GLN A 76 -19.51 -15.18 18.04
CA GLN A 76 -19.90 -13.88 17.49
C GLN A 76 -18.91 -12.77 17.85
N GLY A 77 -18.37 -12.79 19.07
CA GLY A 77 -17.32 -11.87 19.52
C GLY A 77 -16.04 -12.02 18.70
N GLU A 78 -15.58 -13.25 18.50
CA GLU A 78 -14.40 -13.59 17.68
C GLU A 78 -14.60 -13.14 16.22
N PHE A 79 -15.76 -13.43 15.61
CA PHE A 79 -16.05 -13.00 14.24
C PHE A 79 -16.08 -11.48 14.10
N ARG A 80 -16.65 -10.78 15.08
CA ARG A 80 -16.64 -9.31 15.09
C ARG A 80 -15.22 -8.77 15.20
N GLY A 81 -14.40 -9.33 16.09
CA GLY A 81 -13.01 -8.96 16.26
C GLY A 81 -12.22 -9.15 14.96
N LEU A 82 -12.35 -10.32 14.32
CA LEU A 82 -11.72 -10.62 13.04
C LEU A 82 -12.17 -9.69 11.92
N TYR A 83 -13.45 -9.33 11.88
CA TYR A 83 -13.97 -8.38 10.89
C TYR A 83 -13.39 -6.97 11.13
N GLU A 84 -13.36 -6.51 12.38
CA GLU A 84 -12.81 -5.20 12.72
C GLU A 84 -11.30 -5.12 12.42
N THR A 85 -10.52 -6.18 12.67
CA THR A 85 -9.10 -6.21 12.34
C THR A 85 -8.87 -6.23 10.84
N THR A 86 -9.54 -7.13 10.11
CA THR A 86 -9.39 -7.23 8.64
C THR A 86 -9.85 -5.96 7.93
N SER A 87 -10.93 -5.31 8.39
CA SER A 87 -11.36 -4.02 7.86
C SER A 87 -10.30 -2.93 8.08
N LYS A 88 -9.72 -2.86 9.29
CA LYS A 88 -8.65 -1.89 9.59
C LYS A 88 -7.40 -2.14 8.76
N GLU A 89 -7.01 -3.40 8.60
CA GLU A 89 -5.88 -3.78 7.75
C GLU A 89 -6.13 -3.40 6.28
N LEU A 90 -7.33 -3.66 5.78
CA LEU A 90 -7.72 -3.30 4.40
C LEU A 90 -7.66 -1.79 4.20
N ASP A 91 -8.22 -1.01 5.12
CA ASP A 91 -8.15 0.46 5.06
C ASP A 91 -6.69 0.95 5.13
N GLY A 92 -5.85 0.32 5.96
CA GLY A 92 -4.43 0.57 6.03
C GLY A 92 -3.71 0.30 4.70
N PHE A 93 -3.95 -0.85 4.08
CA PHE A 93 -3.39 -1.20 2.78
C PHE A 93 -3.86 -0.27 1.67
N LYS A 94 -5.13 0.14 1.69
CA LYS A 94 -5.67 1.10 0.72
C LYS A 94 -4.95 2.43 0.81
N SER A 95 -4.77 2.96 2.02
CA SER A 95 -4.06 4.21 2.25
C SER A 95 -2.59 4.12 1.81
N GLN A 96 -1.91 3.02 2.13
CA GLN A 96 -0.53 2.79 1.69
C GLN A 96 -0.40 2.71 0.17
N LEU A 97 -1.36 2.06 -0.51
CA LEU A 97 -1.37 1.94 -1.96
C LEU A 97 -1.60 3.31 -2.62
N GLU A 98 -2.54 4.10 -2.12
CA GLU A 98 -2.76 5.47 -2.60
C GLU A 98 -1.51 6.34 -2.43
N GLN A 99 -0.85 6.27 -1.27
CA GLN A 99 0.40 6.99 -1.03
C GLN A 99 1.53 6.51 -1.94
N ALA A 100 1.67 5.21 -2.14
CA ALA A 100 2.69 4.63 -3.02
C ALA A 100 2.48 5.06 -4.47
N ASN A 101 1.23 5.06 -4.95
CA ASN A 101 0.88 5.52 -6.29
C ASN A 101 1.14 7.02 -6.46
N ALA A 102 0.74 7.85 -5.50
CA ALA A 102 1.02 9.29 -5.53
C ALA A 102 2.52 9.55 -5.63
N ARG A 103 3.32 8.86 -4.79
CA ARG A 103 4.77 8.97 -4.81
C ARG A 103 5.38 8.45 -6.12
N ALA A 104 4.86 7.37 -6.69
CA ALA A 104 5.32 6.86 -7.97
C ALA A 104 5.09 7.89 -9.09
N GLN A 105 3.91 8.51 -9.15
CA GLN A 105 3.59 9.56 -10.11
C GLN A 105 4.48 10.81 -9.94
N GLU A 106 4.74 11.22 -8.71
CA GLU A 106 5.68 12.31 -8.41
C GLU A 106 7.09 11.98 -8.91
N LEU A 107 7.58 10.78 -8.65
CA LEU A 107 8.89 10.32 -9.11
C LEU A 107 8.96 10.23 -10.64
N GLU A 108 7.92 9.71 -11.30
CA GLU A 108 7.84 9.68 -12.76
C GLU A 108 7.89 11.09 -13.36
N SER A 109 7.19 12.06 -12.75
CA SER A 109 7.22 13.46 -13.17
C SER A 109 8.62 14.07 -13.02
N VAL A 110 9.28 13.84 -11.86
CA VAL A 110 10.66 14.30 -11.62
C VAL A 110 11.65 13.67 -12.62
N VAL A 111 11.55 12.35 -12.83
CA VAL A 111 12.39 11.61 -13.78
C VAL A 111 12.18 12.13 -15.21
N THR A 112 10.95 12.39 -15.62
CA THR A 112 10.64 12.95 -16.94
C THR A 112 11.18 14.36 -17.09
N GLY A 113 11.01 15.23 -16.07
CA GLY A 113 11.58 16.58 -16.07
C GLY A 113 13.12 16.59 -16.14
N LEU A 114 13.77 15.65 -15.45
CA LEU A 114 15.22 15.47 -15.55
C LEU A 114 15.64 14.98 -16.95
N LEU A 115 14.87 14.06 -17.54
CA LEU A 115 15.12 13.56 -18.88
C LEU A 115 15.00 14.67 -19.93
N ASP A 116 13.93 15.47 -19.87
CA ASP A 116 13.72 16.60 -20.80
C ASP A 116 14.81 17.67 -20.68
N SER A 117 15.24 17.97 -19.44
CA SER A 117 16.35 18.89 -19.18
C SER A 117 17.65 18.37 -19.81
N LYS A 118 17.92 17.08 -19.66
CA LYS A 118 19.09 16.42 -20.27
C LYS A 118 18.99 16.36 -21.79
N LEU A 119 17.84 16.03 -22.36
CA LEU A 119 17.62 15.99 -23.81
C LEU A 119 17.79 17.37 -24.45
N SER A 120 17.38 18.44 -23.75
CA SER A 120 17.57 19.82 -24.21
C SER A 120 19.05 20.24 -24.25
N ALA A 121 19.89 19.65 -23.40
CA ALA A 121 21.34 19.88 -23.42
C ALA A 121 22.06 19.08 -24.52
N VAL A 122 21.43 18.02 -25.04
CA VAL A 122 21.99 17.22 -26.14
C VAL A 122 21.75 17.93 -27.48
N PRO A 123 22.79 18.10 -28.32
CA PRO A 123 22.64 18.65 -29.67
C PRO A 123 21.65 17.83 -30.51
N LYS A 124 20.77 18.50 -31.27
CA LYS A 124 19.72 17.85 -32.09
C LYS A 124 20.24 16.78 -33.04
N GLU A 125 21.44 16.96 -33.58
CA GLU A 125 22.10 16.01 -34.49
C GLU A 125 22.37 14.65 -33.84
N LEU A 126 22.46 14.60 -32.51
CA LEU A 126 22.76 13.39 -31.75
C LEU A 126 21.51 12.78 -31.10
N HIS A 127 20.31 13.36 -31.34
CA HIS A 127 19.04 12.81 -30.82
C HIS A 127 18.73 11.43 -31.42
N ASP A 128 19.11 11.20 -32.69
CA ASP A 128 18.92 9.91 -33.37
C ASP A 128 19.70 8.76 -32.72
N LEU A 129 20.72 9.06 -31.90
CA LEU A 129 21.49 8.04 -31.18
C LEU A 129 20.77 7.53 -29.93
N ILE A 130 19.69 8.19 -29.51
CA ILE A 130 18.97 7.90 -28.27
C ILE A 130 17.93 6.81 -28.55
N PRO A 131 18.01 5.63 -27.89
CA PRO A 131 17.04 4.57 -28.12
C PRO A 131 15.63 4.97 -27.64
N GLU A 132 14.62 4.83 -28.50
CA GLU A 132 13.24 5.22 -28.18
C GLU A 132 12.50 4.21 -27.29
N ASN A 133 12.89 2.93 -27.36
CA ASN A 133 12.22 1.79 -26.73
C ASN A 133 12.59 1.54 -25.25
N LEU A 134 13.14 2.55 -24.57
CA LEU A 134 13.57 2.47 -23.17
C LEU A 134 12.61 3.21 -22.23
N SER A 135 12.51 2.75 -20.99
CA SER A 135 11.81 3.51 -19.94
C SER A 135 12.55 4.83 -19.64
N PRO A 136 11.88 5.86 -19.08
CA PRO A 136 12.52 7.15 -18.76
C PRO A 136 13.78 7.01 -17.90
N GLU A 137 13.77 6.11 -16.91
CA GLU A 137 14.92 5.80 -16.06
C GLU A 137 16.08 5.18 -16.85
N GLN A 138 15.77 4.25 -17.75
CA GLN A 138 16.76 3.60 -18.59
C GLN A 138 17.35 4.58 -19.61
N LYS A 139 16.53 5.50 -20.15
CA LYS A 139 16.99 6.58 -21.02
C LYS A 139 17.95 7.51 -20.29
N LEU A 140 17.62 7.94 -19.07
CA LEU A 140 18.52 8.72 -18.23
C LEU A 140 19.85 7.99 -17.96
N ALA A 141 19.79 6.70 -17.61
CA ALA A 141 20.98 5.90 -17.36
C ALA A 141 21.86 5.76 -18.63
N TRP A 142 21.24 5.57 -19.80
CA TRP A 142 21.96 5.56 -21.07
C TRP A 142 22.60 6.91 -21.37
N LEU A 143 21.86 8.00 -21.15
CA LEU A 143 22.32 9.36 -21.44
C LEU A 143 23.49 9.76 -20.54
N ASN A 144 23.44 9.42 -19.25
CA ASN A 144 24.56 9.60 -18.33
C ASN A 144 25.81 8.83 -18.79
N ARG A 145 25.67 7.56 -19.21
CA ARG A 145 26.80 6.77 -19.74
C ARG A 145 27.35 7.35 -21.05
N ALA A 146 26.48 7.87 -21.91
CA ALA A 146 26.89 8.50 -23.17
C ALA A 146 27.63 9.83 -22.90
N GLU A 147 27.15 10.62 -21.95
CA GLU A 147 27.80 11.85 -21.49
C GLU A 147 29.18 11.56 -20.87
N GLU A 148 29.30 10.57 -20.00
CA GLU A 148 30.57 10.11 -19.41
C GLU A 148 31.57 9.66 -20.49
N LYS A 149 31.10 8.95 -21.51
CA LYS A 149 31.91 8.55 -22.67
C LYS A 149 32.27 9.71 -23.60
N GLY A 150 31.77 10.92 -23.33
CA GLY A 150 32.07 12.13 -24.07
C GLY A 150 31.31 12.28 -25.38
N LEU A 151 30.22 11.52 -25.58
CA LEU A 151 29.43 11.55 -26.82
C LEU A 151 28.83 12.93 -27.11
N PHE A 152 28.53 13.69 -26.05
CA PHE A 152 27.93 15.02 -26.12
C PHE A 152 28.90 16.17 -25.82
N LYS A 153 30.20 15.89 -25.63
CA LYS A 153 31.18 16.96 -25.44
C LYS A 153 31.39 17.65 -26.78
N SER A 154 30.98 18.92 -26.86
CA SER A 154 31.34 19.79 -27.98
C SER A 154 32.84 19.69 -28.19
N LYS A 155 33.27 19.24 -29.38
CA LYS A 155 34.67 19.36 -29.77
C LYS A 155 34.99 20.84 -29.66
N VAL A 156 35.76 21.22 -28.65
CA VAL A 156 36.48 22.49 -28.67
C VAL A 156 37.20 22.45 -29.99
N GLN A 157 36.81 23.33 -30.92
CA GLN A 157 37.63 23.55 -32.09
C GLN A 157 38.93 24.08 -31.52
N GLU A 158 39.91 23.20 -31.31
CA GLU A 158 41.29 23.64 -31.23
C GLU A 158 41.48 24.45 -32.51
N PRO A 159 41.81 25.74 -32.41
CA PRO A 159 42.06 26.53 -33.59
C PRO A 159 43.18 25.82 -34.36
N ILE A 160 42.84 25.24 -35.50
CA ILE A 160 43.84 24.69 -36.42
C ILE A 160 44.60 25.91 -36.92
N GLY A 161 45.79 26.08 -36.36
CA GLY A 161 46.49 27.35 -36.35
C GLY A 161 46.23 28.06 -35.03
N GLU A 162 47.05 27.75 -34.02
CA GLU A 162 47.36 28.74 -32.98
C GLU A 162 47.56 30.08 -33.70
N SER A 163 47.02 31.17 -33.16
CA SER A 163 47.43 32.46 -33.63
C SER A 163 48.96 32.44 -33.62
N THR A 164 49.59 32.64 -34.79
CA THR A 164 51.03 32.88 -34.92
C THR A 164 51.43 34.22 -34.29
N ASN A 165 50.65 34.67 -33.32
CA ASN A 165 50.80 35.81 -32.46
C ASN A 165 50.71 35.33 -31.00
N ALA A 166 51.31 34.18 -30.69
CA ALA A 166 52.01 34.05 -29.41
C ALA A 166 53.00 35.21 -29.35
N ALA A 167 52.94 36.02 -28.30
CA ALA A 167 53.76 37.21 -28.12
C ALA A 167 55.18 36.99 -28.67
N SER A 168 55.54 37.84 -29.66
CA SER A 168 56.50 37.66 -30.76
C SER A 168 57.98 37.36 -30.44
N TYR A 169 58.28 36.56 -29.41
CA TYR A 169 59.65 36.36 -28.94
C TYR A 169 60.07 34.89 -28.77
N SER A 170 59.16 33.92 -28.77
CA SER A 170 59.54 32.50 -28.75
C SER A 170 60.19 32.11 -30.08
N GLY A 171 61.52 32.00 -30.10
CA GLY A 171 62.31 31.65 -31.29
C GLY A 171 63.18 32.78 -31.85
N MET A 172 63.23 33.94 -31.20
CA MET A 172 64.07 35.05 -31.64
C MET A 172 65.57 34.73 -31.60
N SER A 173 66.29 35.05 -32.68
CA SER A 173 67.76 34.92 -32.76
C SER A 173 68.47 36.09 -32.07
N LYS A 174 69.75 35.93 -31.70
CA LYS A 174 70.56 37.03 -31.12
C LYS A 174 70.68 38.23 -32.07
N GLU A 175 70.75 37.98 -33.38
CA GLU A 175 70.83 39.02 -34.42
C GLU A 175 69.53 39.81 -34.53
N SER A 176 68.39 39.13 -34.41
CA SER A 176 67.07 39.76 -34.35
C SER A 176 66.90 40.57 -33.06
N PHE A 177 67.42 40.07 -31.94
CA PHE A 177 67.46 40.80 -30.66
C PHE A 177 68.30 42.09 -30.75
N ALA A 178 69.44 42.04 -31.42
CA ALA A 178 70.30 43.22 -31.62
C ALA A 178 69.67 44.30 -32.51
N LYS A 179 68.62 43.96 -33.28
CA LYS A 179 67.87 44.90 -34.14
C LYS A 179 66.60 45.45 -33.48
N LEU A 180 66.18 44.90 -32.35
CA LEU A 180 65.02 45.41 -31.60
C LEU A 180 65.30 46.80 -31.03
N SER A 181 64.24 47.61 -30.99
CA SER A 181 64.27 48.91 -30.34
C SER A 181 64.49 48.77 -28.83
N TYR A 182 64.97 49.84 -28.19
CA TYR A 182 65.17 49.86 -26.74
C TYR A 182 63.87 49.57 -25.97
N GLN A 183 62.74 50.10 -26.45
CA GLN A 183 61.44 49.90 -25.80
C GLN A 183 60.99 48.43 -25.86
N ASP A 184 61.21 47.77 -26.99
CA ASP A 184 60.83 46.36 -27.15
C ASP A 184 61.74 45.43 -26.33
N ARG A 185 63.03 45.77 -26.19
CA ARG A 185 63.95 45.06 -25.31
C ARG A 185 63.57 45.21 -23.84
N ALA A 186 63.16 46.41 -23.42
CA ALA A 186 62.67 46.66 -22.06
C ALA A 186 61.37 45.90 -21.78
N ARG A 187 60.48 45.83 -22.77
CA ARG A 187 59.26 45.02 -22.70
C ARG A 187 59.59 43.53 -22.56
N LEU A 188 60.56 43.03 -23.34
CA LEU A 188 61.01 41.65 -23.26
C LEU A 188 61.63 41.31 -21.90
N LEU A 189 62.38 42.22 -21.30
CA LEU A 189 62.94 42.05 -19.96
C LEU A 189 61.83 41.88 -18.90
N ASN A 190 60.73 42.62 -19.01
CA ASN A 190 59.61 42.55 -18.07
C ASN A 190 58.70 41.34 -18.31
N GLU A 191 58.41 41.01 -19.57
CA GLU A 191 57.50 39.92 -19.93
C GLU A 191 58.19 38.54 -19.89
N ASN A 192 59.46 38.45 -20.30
CA ASN A 192 60.23 37.20 -20.39
C ASN A 192 61.72 37.42 -20.04
N PRO A 193 62.05 37.63 -18.75
CA PRO A 193 63.41 37.96 -18.30
C PRO A 193 64.46 36.90 -18.64
N GLU A 194 64.09 35.62 -18.65
CA GLU A 194 65.01 34.52 -18.99
C GLU A 194 65.40 34.51 -20.47
N LEU A 195 64.47 34.87 -21.36
CA LEU A 195 64.76 34.98 -22.77
C LEU A 195 65.65 36.18 -23.07
N TYR A 196 65.41 37.32 -22.40
CA TYR A 196 66.27 38.51 -22.49
C TYR A 196 67.72 38.17 -22.10
N LYS A 197 67.94 37.53 -20.94
CA LYS A 197 69.28 37.14 -20.47
C LYS A 197 70.00 36.21 -21.43
N ARG A 198 69.27 35.30 -22.09
CA ARG A 198 69.84 34.35 -23.06
C ARG A 198 70.28 35.04 -24.36
N LEU A 199 69.53 36.04 -24.80
CA LEU A 199 69.79 36.78 -26.04
C LEU A 199 70.77 37.95 -25.87
N SER A 200 70.92 38.47 -24.65
CA SER A 200 71.84 39.56 -24.32
C SER A 200 73.27 39.11 -23.99
N ARG A 201 73.50 37.81 -23.81
CA ARG A 201 74.85 37.21 -23.66
C ARG A 201 75.46 36.91 -25.02
#